data_AF-A0A5P1E5I4-F1
#
_entry.id   AF-A0A5P1E5I4-F1
#
_cell.length_a   1.000
_cell.length_b   1.000
_cell.length_c   1.000
_cell.angle_alpha   90.00
_cell.angle_beta   90.00
_cell.angle_gamma   90.00
#
_symmetry.space_group_name_H-M   'P 1'
#
loop_
_entity.id
_entity.type
_entity.pdbx_description
1 polymer ?
#
loop_
_entity_poly.entity_id
_entity_poly.type
_entity_poly.pdbx_seq_one_letter_code
_entity_poly.pdbx_strand_id
1 'polypeptide(L)'
;MEYYLSNLISAKSFIRNINASSLSMDDNEFVNNMRSAKSAIKGTEKNTSVPRSFEGVIPPAIRRGKAINSEGDNYPFMDKAEDWTATDVPKLLGLCKQVVTRYFMLSRALIQQHLTEDQLLLPFQTKPSNSSLRSSQSENTKGPAM
;
A
#
# COMPACT_ATOMS: atom_id res chain seq x y z
N MET A 1 -5.40 15.56 -1.92
CA MET A 1 -4.45 14.61 -2.53
C MET A 1 -3.49 14.04 -1.49
N GLU A 2 -2.97 14.87 -0.57
CA GLU A 2 -2.01 14.44 0.47
C GLU A 2 -2.56 13.34 1.41
N TYR A 3 -3.81 13.45 1.90
CA TYR A 3 -4.40 12.44 2.78
C TYR A 3 -4.38 11.01 2.21
N TYR A 4 -4.83 10.83 0.96
CA TYR A 4 -4.84 9.52 0.32
C TYR A 4 -3.44 9.00 0.03
N LEU A 5 -2.51 9.89 -0.31
CA LEU A 5 -1.12 9.52 -0.51
C LEU A 5 -0.48 9.05 0.80
N SER A 6 -0.67 9.79 1.89
CA SER A 6 -0.19 9.42 3.23
C SER A 6 -0.81 8.12 3.73
N ASN A 7 -2.11 7.89 3.49
CA ASN A 7 -2.77 6.63 3.81
C ASN A 7 -2.22 5.47 2.98
N LEU A 8 -1.98 5.67 1.70
CA LEU A 8 -1.42 4.64 0.82
C LEU A 8 0.01 4.26 1.25
N ILE A 9 0.86 5.26 1.51
CA ILE A 9 2.23 5.04 1.99
C ILE A 9 2.20 4.33 3.35
N SER A 10 1.33 4.75 4.25
CA SER A 10 1.15 4.11 5.56
C SER A 10 0.67 2.67 5.44
N ALA A 11 -0.32 2.40 4.59
CA ALA A 11 -0.83 1.05 4.34
C ALA A 11 0.25 0.13 3.76
N LYS A 12 1.05 0.64 2.82
CA LYS A 12 2.21 -0.10 2.27
C LYS A 12 3.21 -0.47 3.36
N SER A 13 3.53 0.47 4.24
CA SER A 13 4.43 0.24 5.38
C SER A 13 3.86 -0.78 6.35
N PHE A 14 2.57 -0.66 6.69
CA PHE A 14 1.86 -1.59 7.59
C PHE A 14 1.90 -3.03 7.06
N ILE A 15 1.56 -3.24 5.79
CA ILE A 15 1.56 -4.59 5.18
C ILE A 15 2.97 -5.19 5.17
N ARG A 16 4.02 -4.39 4.90
CA ARG A 16 5.41 -4.86 4.92
C ARG A 16 5.85 -5.35 6.30
N ASN A 17 5.36 -4.69 7.35
CA ASN A 17 5.76 -4.92 8.73
C ASN A 17 4.71 -5.73 9.52
N ILE A 18 3.78 -6.39 8.83
CA ILE A 18 2.70 -7.13 9.46
C ILE A 18 3.24 -8.30 10.31
N ASN A 19 2.70 -8.43 11.52
CA ASN A 19 3.02 -9.49 12.46
C ASN A 19 1.74 -9.90 13.24
N ALA A 20 1.86 -10.86 14.14
CA ALA A 20 0.73 -11.38 14.91
C ALA A 20 0.06 -10.28 15.77
N SER A 21 0.86 -9.48 16.47
CA SER A 21 0.34 -8.41 17.33
C SER A 21 -0.38 -7.30 16.56
N SER A 22 0.07 -6.97 15.34
CA SER A 22 -0.58 -6.00 14.46
C SER A 22 -1.99 -6.42 14.03
N LEU A 23 -2.27 -7.73 14.08
CA LEU A 23 -3.57 -8.32 13.75
C LEU A 23 -4.36 -8.74 14.98
N SER A 24 -3.88 -8.43 16.19
CA SER A 24 -4.47 -8.90 17.45
C SER A 24 -4.64 -10.42 17.49
N MET A 25 -3.64 -11.14 16.98
CA MET A 25 -3.61 -12.60 16.88
C MET A 25 -2.40 -13.17 17.63
N ASP A 26 -2.50 -14.41 18.09
CA ASP A 26 -1.37 -15.14 18.69
C ASP A 26 -0.31 -15.52 17.66
N ASP A 27 0.97 -15.54 18.07
CA ASP A 27 2.09 -15.86 17.19
C ASP A 27 1.96 -17.25 16.53
N ASN A 28 1.49 -18.25 17.29
CA ASN A 28 1.32 -19.61 16.79
C ASN A 28 0.25 -19.69 15.69
N GLU A 29 -0.87 -18.98 15.89
CA GLU A 29 -1.96 -18.91 14.91
C GLU A 29 -1.49 -18.17 13.65
N PHE A 30 -0.81 -17.03 13.81
CA PHE A 30 -0.27 -16.25 12.71
C PHE A 30 0.68 -17.07 11.83
N VAL A 31 1.63 -17.79 12.45
CA VAL A 31 2.60 -18.61 11.71
C VAL A 31 1.89 -19.77 11.00
N ASN A 32 0.90 -20.41 11.64
CA ASN A 32 0.12 -21.47 11.00
C ASN A 32 -0.65 -20.97 9.77
N ASN A 33 -1.29 -19.81 9.88
CA ASN A 33 -2.00 -19.17 8.77
C ASN A 33 -1.04 -18.80 7.63
N MET A 34 0.13 -18.26 7.94
CA MET A 34 1.18 -17.97 6.95
C MET A 34 1.69 -19.22 6.22
N ARG A 35 1.88 -20.35 6.92
CA ARG A 35 2.26 -21.63 6.27
C ARG A 35 1.16 -22.17 5.37
N SER A 36 -0.09 -22.08 5.82
CA SER A 36 -1.26 -22.54 5.07
C SER A 36 -1.42 -21.73 3.77
N ALA A 37 -1.30 -20.40 3.85
CA ALA A 37 -1.35 -19.51 2.69
C ALA A 37 -0.23 -19.82 1.68
N LYS A 38 1.02 -20.00 2.14
CA LYS A 38 2.15 -20.39 1.27
C LYS A 38 1.89 -21.70 0.53
N SER A 39 1.28 -22.67 1.21
CA SER A 39 0.97 -23.98 0.62
C SER A 39 -0.11 -23.87 -0.45
N ALA A 40 -1.13 -23.02 -0.25
CA ALA A 40 -2.17 -22.74 -1.24
C ALA A 40 -1.59 -22.06 -2.49
N ILE A 41 -0.75 -21.03 -2.31
CA ILE A 41 -0.08 -20.31 -3.42
C ILE A 41 0.80 -21.27 -4.23
N LYS A 42 1.62 -22.08 -3.55
CA LYS A 42 2.46 -23.10 -4.20
C LYS A 42 1.64 -24.19 -4.92
N GLY A 43 0.40 -24.43 -4.48
CA GLY A 43 -0.56 -25.33 -5.13
C GLY A 43 -1.11 -24.76 -6.43
N THR A 44 -1.39 -23.46 -6.47
CA THR A 44 -1.97 -22.77 -7.63
C THR A 44 -0.97 -22.48 -8.76
N GLU A 45 0.32 -22.34 -8.46
CA GLU A 45 1.35 -22.07 -9.50
C GLU A 45 1.57 -23.26 -10.46
N LYS A 46 1.20 -24.48 -10.04
CA LYS A 46 1.32 -25.72 -10.84
C LYS A 46 0.31 -25.80 -11.99
N ASN A 47 -0.73 -24.98 -11.94
CA ASN A 47 -1.78 -24.90 -12.95
C ASN A 47 -1.93 -23.45 -13.42
N THR A 48 -0.85 -22.86 -13.94
CA THR A 48 -0.95 -21.57 -14.63
C THR A 48 -1.42 -21.81 -16.07
N SER A 49 -2.69 -22.17 -16.24
CA SER A 49 -3.46 -21.47 -17.26
C SER A 49 -3.89 -20.16 -16.60
N VAL A 50 -3.47 -19.06 -17.23
CA VAL A 50 -3.89 -17.68 -16.95
C VAL A 50 -5.31 -17.64 -16.36
N PRO A 51 -5.61 -16.87 -15.29
CA PRO A 51 -6.99 -16.50 -15.01
C PRO A 51 -7.42 -15.53 -16.12
N ARG A 52 -7.87 -16.13 -17.22
CA ARG A 52 -8.64 -15.50 -18.28
C ARG A 52 -9.96 -15.08 -17.65
N SER A 53 -10.23 -13.79 -17.73
CA SER A 53 -11.55 -13.16 -17.72
C SER A 53 -12.55 -13.64 -16.65
N PHE A 54 -12.90 -12.71 -15.75
CA PHE A 54 -14.20 -12.71 -15.10
C PHE A 54 -15.28 -12.64 -16.17
N GLU A 55 -15.84 -13.77 -16.57
CA GLU A 55 -17.05 -13.87 -17.38
C GLU A 55 -17.91 -15.00 -16.80
N GLY A 56 -19.08 -14.62 -16.29
CA GLY A 56 -20.29 -15.44 -16.23
C GLY A 56 -20.24 -16.79 -15.53
N VAL A 57 -20.77 -16.82 -14.29
CA VAL A 57 -21.77 -17.77 -13.74
C VAL A 57 -21.54 -17.84 -12.22
N ILE A 58 -22.38 -17.12 -11.47
CA ILE A 58 -22.42 -17.12 -10.01
C ILE A 58 -23.28 -18.33 -9.57
N PRO A 59 -22.77 -19.28 -8.78
CA PRO A 59 -23.62 -20.24 -8.08
C PRO A 59 -24.41 -19.52 -6.98
N PRO A 60 -25.69 -19.85 -6.74
CA PRO A 60 -26.52 -19.11 -5.81
C PRO A 60 -26.08 -19.39 -4.37
N ALA A 61 -25.34 -18.44 -3.78
CA ALA A 61 -25.14 -18.40 -2.36
C ALA A 61 -26.51 -18.12 -1.71
N ILE A 62 -27.04 -19.13 -1.02
CA ILE A 62 -28.18 -19.03 -0.11
C ILE A 62 -27.88 -17.94 0.92
N ARG A 63 -28.34 -16.71 0.67
CA ARG A 63 -28.34 -15.64 1.66
C ARG A 63 -29.64 -15.74 2.43
N ARG A 64 -29.54 -16.37 3.62
CA ARG A 64 -30.55 -16.30 4.66
C ARG A 64 -30.84 -14.82 4.91
N GLY A 65 -32.11 -14.45 4.78
CA GLY A 65 -32.58 -13.07 4.77
C GLY A 65 -32.12 -12.27 5.98
N LYS A 66 -31.35 -11.22 5.73
CA LYS A 66 -31.29 -10.04 6.58
C LYS A 66 -31.12 -8.85 5.64
N ALA A 67 -32.18 -8.05 5.51
CA ALA A 67 -32.09 -6.74 4.90
C ALA A 67 -31.03 -5.94 5.67
N ILE A 68 -29.90 -5.67 5.02
CA ILE A 68 -29.02 -4.60 5.45
C ILE A 68 -29.59 -3.34 4.81
N ASN A 69 -30.06 -2.42 5.65
CA ASN A 69 -30.46 -1.09 5.23
C ASN A 69 -29.24 -0.45 4.53
N SER A 70 -29.44 0.00 3.29
CA SER A 70 -28.41 0.53 2.38
C SER A 70 -27.92 1.92 2.76
N GLU A 71 -27.70 2.17 4.05
CA GLU A 71 -27.43 3.50 4.60
C GLU A 71 -25.92 3.81 4.74
N GLY A 72 -25.06 2.89 4.30
CA GLY A 72 -23.60 3.00 4.42
C GLY A 72 -22.84 3.23 3.10
N ASP A 73 -23.51 3.16 1.95
CA ASP A 73 -22.83 3.21 0.65
C ASP A 73 -22.81 4.62 0.03
N ASN A 74 -23.34 5.61 0.75
CA ASN A 74 -23.42 6.98 0.24
C ASN A 74 -22.09 7.72 0.45
N TYR A 75 -21.23 7.67 -0.56
CA TYR A 75 -19.99 8.43 -0.58
C TYR A 75 -20.28 9.92 -0.81
N PRO A 76 -19.77 10.85 0.02
CA PRO A 76 -20.07 12.29 -0.04
C PRO A 76 -19.77 12.97 -1.38
N PHE A 77 -18.98 12.34 -2.25
CA PHE A 77 -18.65 12.82 -3.60
C PHE A 77 -19.53 12.20 -4.70
N MET A 78 -20.32 11.16 -4.40
CA MET A 78 -21.21 10.52 -5.36
C MET A 78 -22.61 11.15 -5.42
N ASP A 79 -23.01 11.90 -4.38
CA ASP A 79 -24.24 12.72 -4.36
C ASP A 79 -24.23 13.86 -5.40
N LYS A 80 -23.06 14.14 -5.97
CA LYS A 80 -22.81 15.19 -6.95
C LYS A 80 -22.54 14.60 -8.32
N ALA A 81 -23.26 13.53 -8.69
CA ALA A 81 -23.28 13.08 -10.08
C ALA A 81 -24.01 14.13 -10.92
N GLU A 82 -23.31 15.23 -11.23
CA GLU A 82 -23.66 16.17 -12.29
C GLU A 82 -23.98 15.35 -13.55
N ASP A 83 -25.10 15.64 -14.21
CA ASP A 83 -25.71 14.78 -15.23
C ASP A 83 -24.70 14.37 -16.33
N TRP A 84 -24.03 13.22 -16.13
CA TRP A 84 -23.11 12.64 -17.09
C TRP A 84 -23.94 12.16 -18.27
N THR A 85 -24.02 12.97 -19.32
CA THR A 85 -24.72 12.56 -20.53
C THR A 85 -23.92 11.46 -21.22
N ALA A 86 -24.58 10.61 -22.01
CA ALA A 86 -23.90 9.58 -22.81
C ALA A 86 -22.81 10.15 -23.74
N THR A 87 -22.83 11.47 -23.99
CA THR A 87 -21.82 12.21 -24.77
C THR A 87 -20.54 12.54 -23.99
N ASP A 88 -20.57 12.47 -22.66
CA ASP A 88 -19.44 12.81 -21.79
C ASP A 88 -18.54 11.60 -21.49
N VAL A 89 -19.10 10.39 -21.62
CA VAL A 89 -18.35 9.11 -21.54
C VAL A 89 -17.14 9.07 -22.49
N PRO A 90 -17.27 9.36 -23.80
CA PRO A 90 -16.12 9.37 -24.70
C PRO A 90 -15.12 10.50 -24.37
N LYS A 91 -15.59 11.64 -23.85
CA LYS A 91 -14.70 12.74 -23.43
C LYS A 91 -13.85 12.32 -22.23
N LEU A 92 -14.45 11.72 -21.21
CA LEU A 92 -13.73 11.18 -20.05
C LEU A 92 -12.77 10.06 -20.46
N LEU A 93 -13.18 9.17 -21.34
CA LEU A 93 -12.27 8.14 -21.86
C LEU A 93 -11.06 8.78 -22.56
N GLY A 94 -11.27 9.85 -23.32
CA GLY A 94 -10.20 10.65 -23.92
C GLY A 94 -9.25 11.24 -22.87
N LEU A 95 -9.79 11.85 -21.82
CA LEU A 95 -9.00 12.41 -20.71
C LEU A 95 -8.20 11.32 -19.97
N CYS A 96 -8.81 10.18 -19.64
CA CYS A 96 -8.13 9.05 -19.03
C CYS A 96 -6.96 8.56 -19.88
N LYS A 97 -7.16 8.40 -21.20
CA LYS A 97 -6.09 8.02 -22.13
C LYS A 97 -4.96 9.06 -22.16
N GLN A 98 -5.28 10.35 -22.13
CA GLN A 98 -4.27 11.41 -22.07
C GLN A 98 -3.45 11.34 -20.78
N VAL A 99 -4.10 11.19 -19.62
CA VAL A 99 -3.41 11.10 -18.33
C VAL A 99 -2.47 9.90 -18.30
N VAL A 100 -2.94 8.73 -18.73
CA VAL A 100 -2.12 7.51 -18.82
C VAL A 100 -0.93 7.72 -19.74
N THR A 101 -1.14 8.35 -20.91
CA THR A 101 -0.07 8.63 -21.87
C THR A 101 0.97 9.58 -21.29
N ARG A 102 0.54 10.68 -20.67
CA ARG A 102 1.45 11.66 -20.05
C ARG A 102 2.24 11.04 -18.90
N TYR A 103 1.59 10.26 -18.04
CA TYR A 103 2.25 9.53 -16.96
C TYR A 103 3.25 8.53 -17.51
N PHE A 104 2.87 7.73 -18.51
CA PHE A 104 3.77 6.76 -19.15
C PHE A 104 5.00 7.44 -19.76
N MET A 105 4.81 8.55 -20.48
CA MET A 105 5.92 9.34 -21.03
C MET A 105 6.82 9.90 -19.94
N LEU A 106 6.24 10.42 -18.85
CA LEU A 106 6.99 10.91 -17.71
C LEU A 106 7.79 9.80 -17.02
N SER A 107 7.16 8.66 -16.72
CA SER A 107 7.84 7.51 -16.13
C SER A 107 8.98 7.02 -17.02
N ARG A 108 8.74 6.94 -18.34
CA ARG A 108 9.78 6.56 -19.30
C ARG A 108 10.92 7.58 -19.33
N ALA A 109 10.62 8.88 -19.30
CA ALA A 109 11.63 9.94 -19.26
C ALA A 109 12.45 9.90 -17.96
N LEU A 110 11.81 9.67 -16.80
CA LEU A 110 12.48 9.53 -15.51
C LEU A 110 13.43 8.33 -15.49
N ILE A 111 13.00 7.20 -16.06
CA ILE A 111 13.85 6.00 -16.22
C ILE A 111 15.05 6.32 -17.12
N GLN A 112 14.84 7.02 -18.24
CA GLN A 112 15.91 7.41 -19.17
C GLN A 112 16.89 8.43 -18.58
N GLN A 113 16.45 9.30 -17.68
CA GLN A 113 17.29 10.28 -16.99
C GLN A 113 17.96 9.74 -15.72
N HIS A 114 17.82 8.43 -15.44
CA HIS A 114 18.43 7.76 -14.29
C HIS A 114 18.10 8.43 -12.94
N LEU A 115 16.92 9.04 -12.84
CA LEU A 115 16.47 9.74 -11.65
C LEU A 115 15.95 8.70 -10.65
N THR A 116 16.87 8.14 -9.84
CA THR A 116 16.55 7.18 -8.79
C THR A 116 15.71 7.84 -7.69
N GLU A 117 14.78 7.09 -7.10
CA GLU A 117 13.87 7.55 -6.02
C GLU A 117 14.61 8.31 -4.89
N ASP A 118 15.88 8.00 -4.65
CA ASP A 118 16.76 8.63 -3.67
C ASP A 118 16.96 10.15 -3.87
N GLN A 119 16.91 10.64 -5.13
CA GLN A 119 17.10 12.07 -5.44
C GLN A 119 15.83 12.90 -5.22
N LEU A 120 14.65 12.27 -5.22
CA LEU A 120 13.36 12.93 -4.98
C LEU A 120 13.06 13.11 -3.47
N LEU A 121 13.78 12.40 -2.61
CA LEU A 121 13.66 12.48 -1.15
C LEU A 121 14.49 13.61 -0.51
N LEU A 122 15.29 14.33 -1.30
CA LEU A 122 16.17 15.40 -0.81
C LEU A 122 15.47 16.60 -0.12
N PRO A 123 14.22 17.00 -0.43
CA PRO A 123 13.59 18.11 0.29
C PRO A 123 13.22 17.79 1.74
N PHE A 124 13.24 16.52 2.16
CA PHE A 124 12.78 16.08 3.49
C PHE A 124 13.90 15.62 4.44
N GLN A 125 15.16 15.78 4.06
CA GLN A 125 16.28 15.57 4.98
C GLN A 125 16.46 16.81 5.87
N THR A 126 15.70 16.89 6.97
CA THR A 126 16.10 17.74 8.09
C THR A 126 17.39 17.18 8.68
N LYS A 127 18.49 17.90 8.42
CA LYS A 127 19.78 17.85 9.12
C LYS A 127 19.60 17.44 10.60
N PRO A 128 20.19 16.33 11.08
CA PRO A 128 20.48 16.23 12.49
C PRO A 128 21.58 17.25 12.83
N SER A 129 21.27 18.17 13.72
CA SER A 129 22.23 19.11 14.30
C SER A 129 23.26 18.34 15.11
N ASN A 130 24.49 18.28 14.62
CA ASN A 130 25.63 17.81 15.38
C ASN A 130 25.89 18.83 16.50
N SER A 131 25.62 18.48 17.75
CA SER A 131 26.25 19.14 18.89
C SER A 131 27.15 18.13 19.60
N SER A 132 28.42 18.17 19.18
CA SER A 132 29.52 17.64 19.98
C SER A 132 29.93 18.74 20.96
N LEU A 133 29.83 18.47 22.26
CA LEU A 133 30.53 19.21 23.31
C LEU A 133 31.11 18.21 24.32
N ARG A 134 32.25 17.65 23.91
CA ARG A 134 33.54 17.66 24.63
C ARG A 134 33.50 17.50 26.16
N SER A 135 33.86 16.28 26.58
CA SER A 135 34.91 15.91 27.54
C SER A 135 34.93 16.56 28.93
N SER A 136 34.92 15.71 29.96
CA SER A 136 35.86 15.82 31.09
C SER A 136 36.24 14.42 31.55
N GLN A 137 37.51 14.08 31.33
CA GLN A 137 38.24 13.06 32.07
C GLN A 137 38.38 13.52 33.53
N SER A 138 38.26 12.62 34.50
CA SER A 138 39.25 12.52 35.59
C SER A 138 39.25 11.12 36.22
N GLU A 139 40.43 10.53 36.19
CA GLU A 139 41.11 9.76 37.26
C GLU A 139 40.47 8.46 37.80
N ASN A 140 41.10 7.29 37.54
CA ASN A 140 42.11 6.59 38.37
C ASN A 140 41.54 6.21 39.76
N THR A 141 41.45 4.94 40.19
CA THR A 141 42.61 4.13 40.63
C THR A 141 42.36 2.59 40.63
N LYS A 142 43.25 1.87 39.96
CA LYS A 142 44.00 0.65 40.36
C LYS A 142 43.58 -0.15 41.63
N GLY A 143 43.42 -1.47 41.50
CA GLY A 143 43.79 -2.46 42.55
C GLY A 143 42.84 -3.67 42.72
N PRO A 144 43.32 -4.87 43.10
CA PRO A 144 43.02 -6.10 42.35
C PRO A 144 42.24 -7.21 43.10
N ALA A 145 42.03 -8.28 42.35
CA ALA A 145 41.38 -9.56 42.63
C ALA A 145 41.80 -10.29 43.92
N MET A 146 40.86 -11.09 44.41
CA MET A 146 41.07 -12.32 45.18
C MET A 146 40.44 -13.49 44.43
#